data_AF-A0A4Q5V1Y1-F1
#
_entry.id   AF-A0A4Q5V1Y1-F1
#
_cell.length_a   1.000
_cell.length_b   1.000
_cell.length_c   1.000
_cell.angle_alpha   90.00
_cell.angle_beta   90.00
_cell.angle_gamma   90.00
#
_symmetry.space_group_name_H-M   'P 1'
#
loop_
_entity.id
_entity.type
_entity.pdbx_description
1 polymer ?
#
loop_
_entity_poly.entity_id
_entity_poly.type
_entity_poly.pdbx_seq_one_letter_code
_entity_poly.pdbx_strand_id
1 'polypeptide(L)'
;MLAIWDDAVEDGDSISLQINDEIYMPGLAVKKKPQFIPVKLYTGENKIVFIADNLGSIPPNTAILEINDGKKRKSYMINTDMRQNNAIKITYQLESP
;
A
#
# COMPACT_ATOMS: atom_id res chain seq x y z
N MET A 1 -11.22 1.48 1.43
CA MET A 1 -10.48 0.45 2.18
C MET A 1 -9.27 0.04 1.37
N LEU A 2 -8.11 -0.04 2.01
CA LEU A 2 -6.89 -0.59 1.43
C LEU A 2 -6.66 -1.98 2.04
N ALA A 3 -6.24 -2.96 1.25
CA ALA A 3 -5.83 -4.27 1.74
C ALA A 3 -4.43 -4.58 1.21
N ILE A 4 -3.56 -5.12 2.07
CA ILE A 4 -2.21 -5.50 1.70
C ILE A 4 -1.87 -6.87 2.26
N TRP A 5 -1.22 -7.69 1.43
CA TRP A 5 -0.64 -8.96 1.85
C TRP A 5 0.58 -9.32 1.02
N ASP A 6 1.44 -10.15 1.62
CA ASP A 6 2.55 -10.81 0.96
C ASP A 6 2.03 -11.99 0.12
N ASP A 7 2.47 -12.11 -1.14
CA ASP A 7 2.11 -13.23 -2.01
C ASP A 7 3.11 -14.40 -2.01
N ALA A 8 4.22 -14.25 -1.29
CA ALA A 8 5.37 -15.15 -1.22
C ALA A 8 5.59 -15.73 0.20
N VAL A 9 6.29 -15.02 1.09
CA VAL A 9 6.73 -15.50 2.42
C VAL A 9 6.76 -14.37 3.44
N GLU A 10 6.31 -14.62 4.68
CA GLU A 10 6.52 -13.66 5.77
C GLU A 10 7.96 -13.82 6.28
N ASP A 11 8.84 -12.86 5.99
CA ASP A 11 10.26 -12.91 6.33
C ASP A 11 10.76 -11.76 7.21
N GLY A 12 9.81 -10.96 7.71
CA GLY A 12 10.05 -9.83 8.62
C GLY A 12 10.17 -8.47 7.93
N ASP A 13 9.83 -8.41 6.65
CA ASP A 13 9.76 -7.15 5.92
C ASP A 13 8.68 -6.18 6.44
N SER A 14 8.96 -4.89 6.32
CA SER A 14 8.02 -3.85 6.75
C SER A 14 8.09 -2.60 5.90
N ILE A 15 6.96 -1.89 5.84
CA ILE A 15 6.77 -0.72 5.00
C ILE A 15 6.02 0.39 5.75
N SER A 16 6.30 1.63 5.36
CA SER A 16 5.51 2.81 5.73
C SER A 16 4.59 3.21 4.58
N LEU A 17 3.34 3.54 4.94
CA LEU A 17 2.34 4.07 4.02
C LEU A 17 2.33 5.60 4.08
N GLN A 18 2.59 6.25 2.95
CA GLN A 18 2.45 7.69 2.78
C GLN A 18 1.28 8.00 1.86
N ILE A 19 0.43 8.97 2.23
CA ILE A 19 -0.71 9.43 1.42
C ILE A 19 -0.62 10.94 1.27
N ASN A 20 -0.64 11.43 0.02
CA ASN A 20 -0.57 12.87 -0.31
C ASN A 20 0.58 13.59 0.43
N ASP A 21 1.74 12.95 0.38
CA ASP A 21 3.00 13.40 0.96
C ASP A 21 3.06 13.40 2.51
N GLU A 22 2.04 12.91 3.21
CA GLU A 22 2.03 12.69 4.67
C GLU A 22 2.18 11.20 5.04
N ILE A 23 2.98 10.87 6.05
CA ILE A 23 3.05 9.50 6.59
C ILE A 23 1.73 9.18 7.28
N TYR A 24 0.97 8.25 6.69
CA TYR A 24 -0.32 7.82 7.19
C TYR A 24 -0.18 6.70 8.22
N MET A 25 0.70 5.73 7.95
CA MET A 25 0.92 4.59 8.82
C MET A 25 2.35 4.07 8.69
N PRO A 26 3.21 4.29 9.68
CA PRO A 26 4.59 3.80 9.66
C PRO A 26 4.71 2.35 10.15
N GLY A 27 5.73 1.62 9.69
CA GLY A 27 6.15 0.35 10.30
C GLY A 27 5.18 -0.81 10.17
N LEU A 28 4.43 -0.87 9.06
CA LEU A 28 3.53 -1.99 8.80
C LEU A 28 4.34 -3.22 8.36
N ALA A 29 4.35 -4.27 9.17
CA ALA A 29 4.87 -5.56 8.76
C ALA A 29 4.04 -6.14 7.61
N VAL A 30 4.67 -6.61 6.54
CA VAL A 30 3.97 -7.29 5.44
C VAL A 30 3.73 -8.73 5.86
N LYS A 31 2.50 -9.22 5.64
CA LYS A 31 2.03 -10.52 6.13
C LYS A 31 1.26 -11.22 5.03
N LYS A 32 1.28 -12.55 5.00
CA LYS A 32 0.45 -13.38 4.11
C LYS A 32 -1.03 -13.16 4.35
N LYS A 33 -1.41 -12.92 5.60
CA LYS A 33 -2.80 -12.61 5.92
C LYS A 33 -3.12 -11.18 5.45
N PRO A 34 -4.18 -10.97 4.66
CA PRO A 34 -4.63 -9.64 4.28
C PRO A 34 -4.86 -8.73 5.48
N GLN A 35 -4.20 -7.58 5.45
CA GLN A 35 -4.33 -6.51 6.43
C GLN A 35 -5.17 -5.39 5.82
N PHE A 36 -6.31 -5.11 6.44
CA PHE A 36 -7.25 -4.09 5.99
C PHE A 36 -6.99 -2.78 6.72
N ILE A 37 -6.67 -1.74 5.95
CA ILE A 37 -6.30 -0.42 6.44
C ILE A 37 -7.38 0.55 5.95
N PRO A 38 -8.17 1.14 6.86
CA PRO A 38 -9.05 2.24 6.48
C PRO A 38 -8.15 3.40 6.07
N VAL A 39 -8.37 3.94 4.86
CA VAL A 39 -7.66 5.11 4.34
C VAL A 39 -8.67 6.16 3.93
N LYS A 40 -8.35 7.43 4.19
CA LYS A 40 -9.16 8.56 3.74
C LYS A 40 -8.58 9.10 2.44
N LEU A 41 -9.34 8.97 1.35
CA LEU A 41 -9.01 9.56 0.07
C LEU A 41 -9.78 10.87 -0.11
N TYR A 42 -9.17 11.83 -0.78
CA TYR A 42 -9.79 13.12 -1.13
C TYR A 42 -10.31 13.09 -2.57
N THR A 43 -11.35 13.87 -2.86
CA THR A 43 -11.83 14.00 -4.25
C THR A 43 -10.71 14.51 -5.16
N GLY A 44 -10.53 13.87 -6.30
CA GLY A 44 -9.43 14.14 -7.22
C GLY A 44 -8.31 13.10 -7.11
N GLU A 45 -7.08 13.54 -7.33
CA GLU A 45 -5.92 12.66 -7.30
C GLU A 45 -5.43 12.42 -5.86
N ASN A 46 -5.16 11.16 -5.54
CA ASN A 46 -4.46 10.77 -4.33
C ASN A 46 -3.22 9.98 -4.72
N LYS A 47 -2.10 10.33 -4.10
CA LYS A 47 -0.83 9.63 -4.29
C LYS A 47 -0.58 8.79 -3.05
N ILE A 48 -0.50 7.48 -3.23
CA ILE A 48 -0.13 6.54 -2.19
C ILE A 48 1.27 6.04 -2.48
N VAL A 49 2.20 6.20 -1.54
CA VAL A 49 3.58 5.72 -1.65
C VAL A 49 3.82 4.68 -0.58
N PHE A 50 4.42 3.57 -1.01
CA PHE A 50 4.89 2.50 -0.15
C PHE A 50 6.39 2.62 -0.03
N ILE A 51 6.84 2.87 1.18
CA ILE A 51 8.24 3.10 1.51
C ILE A 51 8.72 1.87 2.24
N ALA A 52 9.76 1.21 1.74
CA ALA A 52 10.37 0.10 2.46
C ALA A 52 11.07 0.64 3.72
N ASP A 53 10.64 0.18 4.90
CA ASP A 53 11.33 0.48 6.16
C ASP A 53 12.51 -0.49 6.36
N ASN A 54 12.32 -1.75 5.95
CA ASN A 54 13.36 -2.75 5.83
C ASN A 54 12.99 -3.78 4.73
N LEU A 55 13.92 -4.66 4.36
CA LEU A 55 13.72 -5.63 3.26
C LEU A 55 13.40 -7.07 3.70
N GLY A 56 13.19 -7.30 4.99
CA GLY A 56 13.14 -8.65 5.53
C GLY A 56 14.43 -9.43 5.26
N SER A 57 14.28 -10.74 5.05
CA SER A 57 15.38 -11.67 4.80
C SER A 57 15.56 -12.00 3.31
N ILE A 58 14.55 -11.71 2.47
CA ILE A 58 14.44 -12.06 1.06
C ILE A 58 14.01 -10.81 0.27
N PRO A 59 14.96 -9.95 -0.12
CA PRO A 59 14.66 -8.82 -0.99
C PRO A 59 14.33 -9.28 -2.43
N PRO A 60 13.54 -8.51 -3.20
CA PRO A 60 12.81 -7.28 -2.82
C PRO A 60 11.47 -7.58 -2.11
N ASN A 61 10.93 -6.59 -1.37
CA ASN A 61 9.63 -6.72 -0.72
C ASN A 61 8.54 -6.79 -1.77
N THR A 62 7.84 -7.92 -1.82
CA THR A 62 6.79 -8.17 -2.80
C THR A 62 5.46 -8.27 -2.08
N ALA A 63 4.53 -7.36 -2.41
CA ALA A 63 3.22 -7.34 -1.81
C ALA A 63 2.13 -7.11 -2.86
N ILE A 64 0.95 -7.66 -2.63
CA ILE A 64 -0.24 -7.28 -3.38
C ILE A 64 -0.96 -6.20 -2.57
N LEU A 65 -1.17 -5.08 -3.23
CA LEU A 65 -2.04 -4.02 -2.77
C LEU A 65 -3.38 -4.13 -3.44
N GLU A 66 -4.42 -3.92 -2.67
CA GLU A 66 -5.76 -3.78 -3.18
C GLU A 66 -6.45 -2.57 -2.62
N ILE A 67 -7.16 -1.86 -3.49
CA ILE A 67 -7.88 -0.64 -3.16
C ILE A 67 -9.33 -0.84 -3.53
N ASN A 68 -10.19 -0.72 -2.54
CA ASN A 68 -11.64 -0.79 -2.68
C ASN A 68 -12.25 0.55 -2.25
N ASP A 69 -12.81 1.29 -3.20
CA ASP A 69 -13.48 2.58 -2.98
C ASP A 69 -15.01 2.43 -2.70
N GLY A 70 -15.49 1.20 -2.53
CA GLY A 70 -16.90 0.86 -2.36
C GLY A 70 -17.61 0.53 -3.68
N LYS A 71 -17.01 0.87 -4.84
CA LYS A 71 -17.59 0.61 -6.18
C LYS A 71 -16.65 -0.21 -7.06
N LYS A 72 -15.35 0.02 -6.95
CA LYS A 72 -14.30 -0.59 -7.75
C LYS A 72 -13.24 -1.16 -6.82
N ARG A 73 -12.77 -2.35 -7.19
CA ARG A 73 -11.63 -3.03 -6.61
C ARG A 73 -10.51 -3.00 -7.65
N LYS A 74 -9.36 -2.44 -7.28
CA LYS A 74 -8.14 -2.48 -8.12
C LYS A 74 -7.01 -3.08 -7.32
N SER A 75 -6.30 -4.02 -7.94
CA SER A 75 -5.16 -4.69 -7.34
C SER A 75 -3.88 -4.30 -8.08
N TYR A 76 -2.80 -4.10 -7.33
CA TYR A 76 -1.50 -3.68 -7.81
C TYR A 76 -0.44 -4.56 -7.15
N MET A 77 0.51 -5.06 -7.94
CA MET A 77 1.70 -5.70 -7.39
C MET A 77 2.71 -4.60 -7.04
N ILE A 78 3.23 -4.67 -5.82
CA ILE A 78 4.26 -3.79 -5.28
C ILE A 78 5.55 -4.59 -5.22
N ASN A 79 6.63 -4.02 -5.73
CA ASN A 79 7.98 -4.58 -5.64
C ASN A 79 8.95 -3.48 -5.19
N THR A 80 9.21 -3.40 -3.89
CA THR A 80 9.92 -2.26 -3.28
C THR A 80 11.28 -2.71 -2.77
N ASP A 81 12.30 -1.87 -2.97
CA ASP A 81 13.60 -2.02 -2.32
C ASP A 81 14.07 -0.70 -1.70
N MET A 82 15.22 -0.70 -1.03
CA MET A 82 15.76 0.51 -0.36
C MET A 82 16.19 1.63 -1.33
N ARG A 83 16.22 1.36 -2.65
CA ARG A 83 16.59 2.31 -3.70
C ARG A 83 15.37 2.77 -4.51
N GLN A 84 14.29 1.98 -4.52
CA GLN A 84 13.12 2.18 -5.34
C GLN A 84 11.84 1.98 -4.53
N ASN A 85 11.18 3.11 -4.25
CA ASN A 85 9.83 3.12 -3.67
C ASN A 85 8.77 2.92 -4.77
N ASN A 86 7.63 2.31 -4.41
CA ASN A 86 6.46 2.24 -5.29
C ASN A 86 5.48 3.36 -4.98
N ALA A 87 5.02 4.05 -6.02
CA ALA A 87 4.00 5.08 -5.93
C ALA A 87 2.81 4.73 -6.82
N ILE A 88 1.62 4.73 -6.26
CA ILE A 88 0.36 4.46 -6.96
C ILE A 88 -0.48 5.73 -6.91
N LYS A 89 -0.85 6.24 -8.10
CA LYS A 89 -1.78 7.35 -8.25
C LYS A 89 -3.19 6.83 -8.46
N ILE A 90 -4.14 7.39 -7.71
CA ILE A 90 -5.54 6.99 -7.74
C ILE A 90 -6.38 8.24 -7.90
N THR A 91 -7.22 8.27 -8.92
CA THR A 91 -8.27 9.29 -9.03
C THR A 91 -9.51 8.79 -8.30
N TYR A 92 -9.84 9.43 -7.18
CA TYR A 92 -11.04 9.15 -6.40
C TYR A 92 -12.09 10.24 -6.68
N GLN A 93 -13.31 9.85 -6.97
CA GLN A 93 -14.43 10.77 -7.09
C GLN A 93 -15.43 10.48 -5.98
N LEU A 94 -15.57 11.43 -5.05
CA LEU A 94 -16.69 11.43 -4.13
C LEU A 94 -17.94 11.79 -4.94
N GLU A 95 -18.70 10.80 -5.37
CA GLU A 95 -20.01 11.06 -5.93
C GLU A 95 -20.88 11.69 -4.83
N SER A 96 -21.46 12.84 -5.14
CA SER A 96 -22.47 13.44 -4.26
C SER A 96 -23.67 12.47 -4.20
N PRO A 97 -24.27 12.26 -3.02
CA PRO A 97 -25.45 11.41 -2.87
C PRO A 97 -26.64 11.91 -3.71
#